data_AF-A0A8B2HWS9-F1
#
_entry.id   AF-A0A8B2HWS9-F1
#
_cell.length_a   1.000
_cell.length_b   1.000
_cell.length_c   1.000
_cell.angle_alpha   90.00
_cell.angle_beta   90.00
_cell.angle_gamma   90.00
#
_symmetry.space_group_name_H-M   'P 1'
#
loop_
_entity.id
_entity.type
_entity.pdbx_description
1 polymer ?
#
loop_
_entity_poly.entity_id
_entity_poly.type
_entity_poly.pdbx_seq_one_letter_code
_entity_poly.pdbx_strand_id
1 'polypeptide(L)' 'MIDVKDLRVCSDCGTVYFEKFSRGLCPNCHTNNYEQVSADSGVGSLER' A
#
# COMPACT_ATOMS: atom_id res chain seq x y z
N MET A 1 -12.24 12.07 6.27
CA MET A 1 -11.51 11.96 4.99
C MET A 1 -10.52 10.82 5.14
N ILE A 2 -10.52 9.88 4.20
CA ILE A 2 -9.53 8.80 4.14
C ILE A 2 -8.36 9.35 3.31
N ASP A 3 -7.21 9.54 3.93
CA ASP A 3 -6.00 9.97 3.23
C ASP A 3 -5.38 8.73 2.58
N VAL A 4 -5.33 8.71 1.25
CA VAL A 4 -4.82 7.57 0.48
C VAL A 4 -3.34 7.28 0.73
N LYS A 5 -2.60 8.22 1.33
CA LYS A 5 -1.19 8.03 1.72
C LYS A 5 -1.01 7.00 2.83
N ASP A 6 -2.05 6.73 3.62
CA ASP A 6 -2.01 5.73 4.69
C ASP A 6 -2.29 4.29 4.17
N LEU A 7 -2.56 4.10 2.88
CA LEU A 7 -2.71 2.77 2.28
C LEU A 7 -1.36 2.14 1.93
N ARG A 8 -1.24 0.86 2.27
CA ARG A 8 -0.09 0.01 1.96
C ARG A 8 -0.59 -1.26 1.25
N VAL A 9 0.21 -1.77 0.32
CA VAL A 9 -0.02 -3.06 -0.33
C VAL A 9 1.10 -4.00 0.08
N CYS A 10 0.78 -5.14 0.67
CA CYS A 10 1.77 -6.15 0.99
C CYS A 10 2.35 -6.75 -0.29
N SER A 11 3.67 -6.71 -0.46
CA SER A 11 4.33 -7.21 -1.66
C SER A 11 4.36 -8.75 -1.73
N ASP A 12 4.26 -9.43 -0.59
CA ASP A 12 4.24 -10.91 -0.53
C ASP A 12 2.88 -11.52 -0.94
N CYS A 13 1.77 -10.88 -0.57
CA CYS A 13 0.43 -11.45 -0.75
C CYS A 13 -0.57 -10.54 -1.46
N GLY A 14 -0.19 -9.31 -1.80
CA GLY A 14 -1.06 -8.33 -2.45
C GLY A 14 -2.16 -7.76 -1.56
N THR A 15 -2.18 -8.07 -0.26
CA THR A 15 -3.19 -7.53 0.66
C THR A 15 -3.04 -6.03 0.79
N VAL A 16 -4.11 -5.30 0.49
CA VAL A 16 -4.19 -3.85 0.68
C VAL A 16 -4.72 -3.55 2.08
N TYR A 17 -4.01 -2.73 2.85
CA TYR A 17 -4.37 -2.42 4.23
C TYR A 17 -3.94 -1.01 4.63
N PHE A 18 -4.56 -0.48 5.68
CA PHE A 18 -4.20 0.81 6.25
C PHE A 18 -3.13 0.64 7.32
N GLU A 19 -2.02 1.38 7.15
CA GLU A 19 -0.90 1.37 8.09
C GLU A 19 -1.33 1.58 9.54
N LYS A 20 -2.15 2.61 9.78
CA LYS A 20 -2.60 3.03 11.12
C LYS A 20 -3.34 1.94 11.87
N PHE A 21 -4.07 1.08 11.18
CA PHE A 21 -4.83 0.00 11.79
C PHE A 21 -3.98 -1.24 12.02
N SER A 22 -3.02 -1.50 11.13
CA SER A 22 -2.22 -2.72 11.19
C SER A 22 -0.84 -2.54 11.83
N ARG A 23 -0.57 -1.38 12.46
CA ARG A 23 0.70 -1.05 13.12
C ARG A 23 1.93 -1.27 12.22
N GLY A 24 1.74 -1.10 10.91
CA GLY A 24 2.76 -1.30 9.89
C GLY A 24 3.00 -2.75 9.44
N LEU A 25 2.26 -3.75 9.94
CA LEU A 25 2.32 -5.14 9.49
C LEU A 25 1.15 -5.49 8.58
N CYS A 26 1.35 -6.40 7.63
CA CYS A 26 0.27 -6.94 6.83
C CYS A 26 -0.68 -7.77 7.72
N PRO A 27 -2.01 -7.55 7.71
CA PRO A 27 -2.94 -8.33 8.51
C PRO A 27 -3.10 -9.79 8.04
N ASN A 28 -2.63 -10.13 6.84
CA ASN A 28 -2.71 -11.47 6.28
C ASN A 28 -1.45 -12.30 6.59
N CYS A 29 -0.28 -11.79 6.19
CA CYS A 29 0.99 -12.51 6.33
C CYS A 29 1.81 -12.08 7.56
N HIS A 30 1.40 -11.02 8.26
CA HIS A 30 2.14 -10.41 9.37
C HIS A 30 3.58 -9.98 9.02
N THR A 31 3.87 -9.80 7.74
CA THR A 31 5.12 -9.25 7.21
C THR A 31 5.09 -7.71 7.20
N ASN A 32 6.24 -7.08 7.28
CA ASN A 32 6.40 -5.64 7.08
C ASN A 32 6.87 -5.29 5.65
N ASN A 33 6.82 -6.25 4.73
CA ASN A 33 7.12 -6.03 3.32
C ASN A 33 5.88 -5.47 2.61
N TYR A 34 5.91 -4.18 2.28
CA TYR A 34 4.82 -3.49 1.62
C TYR A 34 5.32 -2.35 0.73
N GLU A 35 4.50 -2.00 -0.24
CA GLU A 35 4.61 -0.79 -1.05
C GLU A 35 3.59 0.25 -0.57
N GLN A 36 4.02 1.51 -0.45
CA GLN A 36 3.11 2.61 -0.13
C GLN A 36 2.34 3.00 -1.39
N VAL A 37 1.01 3.09 -1.25
CA VAL A 37 0.16 3.60 -2.33
C VAL A 37 0.28 5.12 -2.33
N SER A 38 1.27 5.64 -3.06
CA SER A 38 1.36 7.07 -3.32
C SER A 38 0.33 7.43 -4.38
N ALA A 39 -0.52 8.42 -4.11
CA ALA A 39 -1.38 9.03 -5.13
C ALA A 39 -0.60 9.71 -6.27
N ASP A 40 0.73 9.78 -6.14
CA ASP A 40 1.68 10.30 -7.13
C ASP A 40 2.32 9.19 -7.98
N SER A 41 2.06 7.90 -7.68
CA SER A 41 2.49 6.80 -8.53
C SER A 41 1.55 6.70 -9.72
N GLY A 42 1.95 7.40 -10.79
CA GLY A 42 1.21 7.58 -12.02
C GLY A 42 0.55 6.31 -12.55
N VAL A 43 -0.63 6.52 -13.13
CA VAL A 43 -0.91 5.89 -14.43
C VAL A 43 0.40 6.03 -15.22
N GLY A 44 1.02 4.90 -15.58
CA GLY A 44 2.30 4.91 -16.23
C GLY A 44 2.30 5.97 -17.33
N SER A 45 3.42 6.67 -17.50
CA SER A 45 3.67 7.42 -18.71
C SER A 45 3.30 6.51 -19.89
N LEU A 46 2.11 6.69 -20.45
CA LEU A 46 1.75 6.20 -21.76
C LEU A 46 2.54 7.10 -22.71
N GLU A 47 3.84 6.90 -22.77
CA GLU A 47 4.66 7.36 -23.86
C GLU A 47 4.25 6.53 -25.08
N ARG A 48 3.20 7.04 -25.72
CA ARG A 48 2.97 7.16 -27.17
C ARG A 48 3.16 5.93 -28.06
#